data_AF-A0A060X4F9-F1
#
_entry.id   AF-A0A060X4F9-F1
#
_cell.length_a   1.000
_cell.length_b   1.000
_cell.length_c   1.000
_cell.angle_alpha   90.00
_cell.angle_beta   90.00
_cell.angle_gamma   90.00
#
_symmetry.space_group_name_H-M   'P 1'
#
loop_
_entity.id
_entity.type
_entity.pdbx_description
1 polymer ?
#
loop_
_entity_poly.entity_id
_entity_poly.type
_entity_poly.pdbx_seq_one_letter_code
_entity_poly.pdbx_strand_id
1 'polypeptide(L)'
;MMTKDRGYGEKGEALRQILVNRYYGNFHSRSAGRRDSLTAFSNATLVPVGPGKSQSGLGGMGALSRGEMSLSEVQCHLDKEGASDLVIDLIMNTTSDRVFQESILLAIALLEGGNTTIQRSFICRLTEDKKSEKFFRVFYDRMKLAQLEIKATVTVNTSDLGNRKRDDDAPDKDVPVRKKAKDSAVLVTDEAREQLLEASSATKKAFNSYRREADPDDHFSTADGTPSTGDKGQDDGEMSFIIVIMQPILRFLQLLCENHNRDLQNFLRCQNNKNNYNLVCETLQFLDCICGSTTGGLGLLGLYINEKNVALINQTVESLTEYCQGPCHENQNCIATHESNGIDIIIALILNDINPLGKKRMDLVLELKNNASKLLLAIMESRHDSENAERILYNMRPKELVEVIKKAYLQGEVEFEDPEEEDDSGEEEEHDAASPRNVGHNIYILAHQLARHNKELQVMLKPGGTNGEGDEALEFYAKHTAQIEIVRHDRTMEEIVFPVPNICEFLTCESKLRVYYTTERDEQGSKINDFFLSAENLFNEMNWQKKLRGSYSSSSKWPLRRVLQIDIHLLPLKCYCINLMQCK
;
A
#
# COMPACT_ATOMS: atom_id res chain seq x y z
N MET A 1 4.37 -22.99 -3.16
CA MET A 1 5.31 -23.08 -4.30
C MET A 1 5.88 -21.72 -4.68
N MET A 2 5.05 -20.67 -4.75
CA MET A 2 5.49 -19.31 -5.14
C MET A 2 6.04 -18.45 -3.98
N THR A 3 6.04 -18.95 -2.75
CA THR A 3 6.66 -18.28 -1.59
C THR A 3 8.17 -18.52 -1.55
N LYS A 4 8.95 -17.49 -1.16
CA LYS A 4 10.37 -17.68 -0.82
C LYS A 4 10.49 -18.73 0.29
N ASP A 5 11.48 -19.61 0.21
CA ASP A 5 11.75 -20.59 1.27
C ASP A 5 12.08 -19.82 2.55
N ARG A 6 11.18 -19.93 3.55
CA ARG A 6 11.42 -19.36 4.87
C ARG A 6 12.38 -20.29 5.59
N GLY A 7 13.45 -19.76 6.19
CA GLY A 7 14.37 -20.57 6.98
C GLY A 7 13.61 -21.28 8.11
N TYR A 8 13.66 -22.61 8.16
CA TYR A 8 12.91 -23.43 9.13
C TYR A 8 13.70 -23.69 10.43
N GLY A 9 14.70 -22.84 10.73
CA GLY A 9 15.70 -23.06 11.76
C GLY A 9 16.65 -24.22 11.44
N GLU A 10 17.72 -24.35 12.23
CA GLU A 10 18.78 -25.34 11.96
C GLU A 10 18.27 -26.79 11.87
N LYS A 11 17.36 -27.18 12.78
CA LYS A 11 16.78 -28.53 12.80
C LYS A 11 15.85 -28.78 11.60
N GLY A 12 15.06 -27.78 11.22
CA GLY A 12 14.15 -27.87 10.08
C GLY A 12 14.92 -27.94 8.76
N GLU A 13 15.98 -27.15 8.62
CA GLU A 13 16.83 -27.18 7.42
C GLU A 13 17.65 -28.46 7.33
N ALA A 14 18.18 -28.96 8.45
CA ALA A 14 18.85 -30.26 8.49
C ALA A 14 17.92 -31.39 8.05
N LEU A 15 16.67 -31.41 8.55
CA LEU A 15 15.67 -32.38 8.12
C LEU A 15 15.32 -32.23 6.63
N ARG A 16 15.10 -30.99 6.16
CA ARG A 16 14.84 -30.69 4.74
C ARG A 16 15.97 -31.23 3.87
N GLN A 17 17.23 -30.96 4.21
CA GLN A 17 18.39 -31.44 3.46
C GLN A 17 18.48 -32.97 3.44
N ILE A 18 18.22 -33.65 4.57
CA ILE A 18 18.19 -35.11 4.66
C ILE A 18 17.10 -35.68 3.74
N LEU A 19 15.89 -35.12 3.79
CA LEU A 19 14.76 -35.60 2.99
C LEU A 19 14.98 -35.33 1.49
N VAL A 20 15.45 -34.13 1.13
CA VAL A 20 15.78 -33.79 -0.26
C VAL A 20 16.84 -34.73 -0.81
N ASN A 21 17.94 -34.95 -0.07
CA ASN A 21 19.00 -35.87 -0.49
C ASN A 21 18.50 -37.32 -0.60
N ARG A 22 17.56 -37.74 0.26
CA ARG A 22 16.97 -39.09 0.24
C ARG A 22 16.04 -39.31 -0.95
N TYR A 23 15.15 -38.37 -1.24
CA TYR A 23 14.14 -38.52 -2.29
C TYR A 23 14.66 -38.18 -3.69
N TYR A 24 15.59 -37.23 -3.77
CA TYR A 24 16.06 -36.69 -5.05
C TYR A 24 17.55 -36.95 -5.34
N GLY A 25 18.25 -37.62 -4.42
CA GLY A 25 19.69 -37.91 -4.54
C GLY A 25 20.58 -36.70 -4.25
N ASN A 26 21.90 -36.88 -4.38
CA ASN A 26 22.90 -35.88 -3.96
C ASN A 26 22.96 -34.68 -4.93
N PHE A 27 21.99 -33.76 -4.80
CA PHE A 27 21.79 -32.58 -5.65
C PHE A 27 22.98 -31.61 -5.68
N HIS A 28 23.89 -31.67 -4.70
CA HIS A 28 25.02 -30.75 -4.59
C HIS A 28 26.31 -31.25 -5.26
N SER A 29 26.34 -32.49 -5.78
CA SER A 29 27.54 -33.04 -6.43
C SER A 29 27.76 -32.56 -7.88
N ARG A 30 26.78 -31.87 -8.49
CA ARG A 30 26.88 -31.42 -9.90
C ARG A 30 27.20 -29.93 -10.10
N SER A 31 27.23 -29.11 -9.03
CA SER A 31 27.55 -27.67 -9.14
C SER A 31 28.84 -27.25 -8.38
N ALA A 32 29.39 -28.11 -7.52
CA ALA A 32 30.64 -27.84 -6.81
C ALA A 32 31.87 -28.46 -7.50
N GLY A 33 32.17 -28.01 -8.73
CA GLY A 33 33.42 -28.31 -9.42
C GLY A 33 34.57 -27.43 -8.93
N ARG A 34 34.85 -27.37 -7.62
CA ARG A 34 36.07 -26.74 -7.08
C ARG A 34 36.84 -27.80 -6.29
N ARG A 35 37.71 -28.52 -6.99
CA ARG A 35 38.72 -29.42 -6.41
C ARG A 35 39.80 -28.55 -5.77
N ASP A 36 39.95 -28.65 -4.45
CA ASP A 36 41.20 -28.28 -3.80
C ASP A 36 42.16 -29.48 -3.72
N SER A 37 43.40 -29.15 -4.04
CA SER A 37 44.66 -29.80 -3.66
C SER A 37 44.97 -31.21 -4.15
N LEU A 38 45.92 -31.32 -5.09
CA LEU A 38 47.18 -32.04 -4.84
C LEU A 38 48.32 -31.40 -5.66
N THR A 39 49.44 -31.23 -4.97
CA THR A 39 50.75 -30.72 -5.37
C THR A 39 51.38 -31.47 -6.55
N ALA A 40 51.77 -30.76 -7.62
CA ALA A 40 52.90 -31.12 -8.49
C ALA A 40 53.33 -29.91 -9.34
N PHE A 41 54.59 -29.48 -9.15
CA PHE A 41 55.26 -28.45 -9.93
C PHE A 41 55.75 -29.01 -11.28
N SER A 42 55.46 -28.31 -12.39
CA SER A 42 56.44 -28.11 -13.50
C SER A 42 55.89 -27.26 -14.67
N ASN A 43 56.54 -26.10 -14.85
CA ASN A 43 56.94 -25.30 -16.04
C ASN A 43 56.05 -25.05 -17.29
N ALA A 44 55.85 -23.73 -17.53
CA ALA A 44 55.85 -22.96 -18.80
C ALA A 44 54.80 -23.33 -19.89
N THR A 45 54.07 -22.40 -20.54
CA THR A 45 54.49 -21.17 -21.24
C THR A 45 53.26 -20.30 -21.58
N LEU A 46 53.42 -18.97 -21.64
CA LEU A 46 52.41 -17.95 -21.99
C LEU A 46 52.26 -17.76 -23.51
N VAL A 47 51.03 -17.74 -24.06
CA VAL A 47 50.63 -17.04 -25.33
C VAL A 47 49.11 -16.71 -25.28
N PRO A 48 48.62 -15.57 -25.83
CA PRO A 48 47.38 -14.92 -25.39
C PRO A 48 46.11 -15.27 -26.18
N VAL A 49 44.97 -15.06 -25.52
CA VAL A 49 43.59 -15.23 -26.02
C VAL A 49 43.17 -14.05 -26.88
N GLY A 50 42.68 -14.33 -28.10
CA GLY A 50 41.84 -13.43 -28.91
C GLY A 50 40.35 -13.81 -28.81
N PRO A 51 39.41 -12.88 -29.08
CA PRO A 51 38.00 -13.02 -28.73
C PRO A 51 37.20 -13.74 -29.82
N GLY A 52 36.27 -14.63 -29.44
CA GLY A 52 35.51 -15.41 -30.42
C GLY A 52 34.21 -16.02 -29.90
N LYS A 53 33.13 -15.26 -30.06
CA LYS A 53 31.76 -15.64 -30.45
C LYS A 53 31.00 -16.69 -29.62
N SER A 54 29.87 -16.21 -29.10
CA SER A 54 28.66 -16.91 -28.72
C SER A 54 28.19 -17.87 -29.84
N GLN A 55 28.01 -19.13 -29.48
CA GLN A 55 27.28 -20.09 -30.29
C GLN A 55 26.26 -20.83 -29.42
N SER A 56 25.01 -20.71 -29.88
CA SER A 56 23.83 -21.42 -29.42
C SER A 56 24.06 -22.92 -29.27
N GLY A 57 23.62 -23.47 -28.14
CA GLY A 57 23.55 -24.90 -27.88
C GLY A 57 22.15 -25.26 -27.38
N LEU A 58 21.27 -25.64 -28.31
CA LEU A 58 20.07 -26.43 -28.04
C LEU A 58 20.49 -27.76 -27.37
N GLY A 59 19.99 -28.03 -26.17
CA GLY A 59 20.22 -29.31 -25.50
C GLY A 59 19.46 -29.45 -24.19
N GLY A 60 18.41 -30.28 -24.21
CA GLY A 60 17.93 -31.00 -23.02
C GLY A 60 16.79 -30.36 -22.24
N MET A 61 15.66 -31.06 -22.20
CA MET A 61 14.55 -30.86 -21.27
C MET A 61 15.05 -31.14 -19.83
N GLY A 62 15.77 -30.19 -19.24
CA GLY A 62 16.18 -30.21 -17.85
C GLY A 62 15.19 -29.39 -17.04
N ALA A 63 14.44 -30.05 -16.15
CA ALA A 63 13.70 -29.36 -15.10
C ALA A 63 14.70 -28.48 -14.33
N LEU A 64 14.62 -27.16 -14.54
CA LEU A 64 15.38 -26.19 -13.77
C LEU A 64 15.07 -26.42 -12.30
N SER A 65 16.11 -26.44 -11.46
CA SER A 65 15.91 -26.57 -10.02
C SER A 65 15.14 -25.33 -9.54
N ARG A 66 14.18 -25.50 -8.62
CA ARG A 66 13.41 -24.38 -8.03
C ARG A 66 14.30 -23.26 -7.48
N GLY A 67 15.53 -23.60 -7.06
CA GLY A 67 16.52 -22.62 -6.58
C GLY A 67 17.09 -21.69 -7.66
N GLU A 68 16.86 -21.97 -8.95
CA GLU A 68 17.37 -21.20 -10.10
C GLU A 68 16.26 -20.45 -10.85
N MET A 69 14.98 -20.72 -10.57
CA MET A 69 13.86 -20.04 -11.22
C MET A 69 13.46 -18.78 -10.45
N SER A 70 13.32 -17.67 -11.16
CA SER A 70 12.68 -16.46 -10.67
C SER A 70 11.19 -16.69 -10.36
N LEU A 71 10.60 -15.83 -9.53
CA LEU A 71 9.16 -15.89 -9.21
C LEU A 71 8.30 -15.88 -10.48
N SER A 72 8.64 -15.00 -11.44
CA SER A 72 7.92 -14.89 -12.72
C SER A 72 7.97 -16.19 -13.53
N GLU A 73 9.12 -16.87 -13.57
CA GLU A 73 9.24 -18.14 -14.29
C GLU A 73 8.40 -19.25 -13.65
N VAL A 74 8.32 -19.30 -12.31
CA VAL A 74 7.46 -20.26 -11.61
C VAL A 74 5.98 -19.97 -11.88
N GLN A 75 5.57 -18.71 -11.82
CA GLN A 75 4.19 -18.30 -12.14
C GLN A 75 3.82 -18.69 -13.58
N CYS A 76 4.65 -18.34 -14.55
CA CYS A 76 4.44 -18.68 -15.96
C CYS A 76 4.47 -20.19 -16.23
N HIS A 77 5.24 -20.96 -15.46
CA HIS A 77 5.21 -22.41 -15.57
C HIS A 77 3.88 -22.99 -15.08
N LEU A 78 3.40 -22.55 -13.91
CA LEU A 78 2.10 -22.99 -13.38
C LEU A 78 0.94 -22.60 -14.30
N ASP A 79 1.00 -21.42 -14.91
CA ASP A 79 0.01 -20.97 -15.89
C ASP A 79 -0.06 -21.86 -17.12
N LYS A 80 1.10 -22.29 -17.65
CA LYS A 80 1.17 -23.25 -18.76
C LYS A 80 0.55 -24.60 -18.40
N GLU A 81 0.60 -24.99 -17.12
CA GLU A 81 -0.07 -26.19 -16.62
C GLU A 81 -1.57 -25.96 -16.31
N GLY A 82 -2.12 -24.77 -16.61
CA GLY A 82 -3.55 -24.45 -16.47
C GLY A 82 -3.95 -23.89 -15.10
N ALA A 83 -3.03 -23.33 -14.32
CA ALA A 83 -3.34 -22.80 -12.99
C ALA A 83 -4.34 -21.62 -13.02
N SER A 84 -4.23 -20.71 -14.00
CA SER A 84 -5.17 -19.58 -14.16
C SER A 84 -6.58 -20.05 -14.50
N ASP A 85 -6.71 -21.02 -15.41
CA ASP A 85 -7.99 -21.66 -15.75
C ASP A 85 -8.63 -22.32 -14.53
N LEU A 86 -7.85 -23.08 -13.76
CA LEU A 86 -8.32 -23.72 -12.53
C LEU A 86 -8.84 -22.68 -11.52
N VAL A 87 -8.12 -21.59 -11.30
CA VAL A 87 -8.54 -20.51 -10.39
C VAL A 87 -9.89 -19.93 -10.84
N ILE A 88 -10.05 -19.63 -12.13
CA ILE A 88 -11.29 -19.08 -12.68
C ILE A 88 -12.45 -20.06 -12.48
N ASP A 89 -12.24 -21.35 -12.77
CA ASP A 89 -13.28 -22.38 -12.60
C ASP A 89 -13.65 -22.60 -11.14
N LEU A 90 -12.69 -22.56 -10.21
CA LEU A 90 -12.95 -22.69 -8.77
C LEU A 90 -13.75 -21.49 -8.25
N ILE A 91 -13.37 -20.26 -8.61
CA ILE A 91 -14.10 -19.04 -8.25
C ILE A 91 -15.56 -19.09 -8.72
N MET A 92 -15.78 -19.57 -9.94
CA MET A 92 -17.13 -19.64 -10.51
C MET A 92 -18.00 -20.76 -9.91
N ASN A 93 -17.42 -21.86 -9.45
CA ASN A 93 -18.19 -23.08 -9.18
C ASN A 93 -18.14 -23.56 -7.72
N THR A 94 -17.20 -23.08 -6.91
CA THR A 94 -17.13 -23.49 -5.50
C THR A 94 -18.32 -22.95 -4.70
N THR A 95 -18.82 -23.77 -3.77
CA THR A 95 -19.78 -23.38 -2.74
C THR A 95 -19.13 -23.21 -1.37
N SER A 96 -17.88 -23.67 -1.22
CA SER A 96 -17.14 -23.59 0.04
C SER A 96 -16.36 -22.27 0.12
N ASP A 97 -16.64 -21.49 1.17
CA ASP A 97 -15.91 -20.25 1.47
C ASP A 97 -14.41 -20.47 1.65
N ARG A 98 -14.01 -21.60 2.24
CA ARG A 98 -12.59 -21.95 2.41
C ARG A 98 -11.91 -22.20 1.07
N VAL A 99 -12.53 -22.99 0.19
CA VAL A 99 -11.98 -23.25 -1.14
C VAL A 99 -11.93 -21.97 -1.97
N PHE A 100 -12.95 -21.12 -1.85
CA PHE A 100 -12.96 -19.80 -2.48
C PHE A 100 -11.78 -18.95 -2.01
N GLN A 101 -11.57 -18.83 -0.70
CA GLN A 101 -10.46 -18.06 -0.13
C GLN A 101 -9.09 -18.57 -0.62
N GLU A 102 -8.84 -19.87 -0.57
CA GLU A 102 -7.58 -20.45 -1.06
C GLU A 102 -7.40 -20.25 -2.57
N SER A 103 -8.49 -20.23 -3.34
CA SER A 103 -8.45 -19.95 -4.78
C SER A 103 -8.04 -18.50 -5.05
N ILE A 104 -8.55 -17.54 -4.26
CA ILE A 104 -8.15 -16.12 -4.35
C ILE A 104 -6.69 -15.95 -3.93
N LEU A 105 -6.24 -16.61 -2.86
CA LEU A 105 -4.83 -16.56 -2.42
C LEU A 105 -3.89 -17.15 -3.47
N LEU A 106 -4.29 -18.22 -4.15
CA LEU A 106 -3.55 -18.77 -5.28
C LEU A 106 -3.48 -17.77 -6.45
N ALA A 107 -4.59 -17.08 -6.74
CA ALA A 107 -4.65 -16.05 -7.78
C ALA A 107 -3.72 -14.87 -7.48
N ILE A 108 -3.71 -14.39 -6.24
CA ILE A 108 -2.77 -13.36 -5.76
C ILE A 108 -1.33 -13.82 -5.98
N ALA A 109 -0.99 -15.03 -5.56
CA ALA A 109 0.38 -15.54 -5.70
C ALA A 109 0.81 -15.69 -7.18
N LEU A 110 -0.11 -16.02 -8.08
CA LEU A 110 0.14 -16.07 -9.53
C LEU A 110 0.39 -14.68 -10.13
N LEU A 111 -0.29 -13.65 -9.62
CA LEU A 111 -0.20 -12.28 -10.13
C LEU A 111 0.79 -11.39 -9.36
N GLU A 112 1.37 -11.88 -8.26
CA GLU A 112 2.32 -11.14 -7.42
C GLU A 112 3.45 -10.51 -8.26
N GLY A 113 3.61 -9.19 -8.15
CA GLY A 113 4.56 -8.40 -8.94
C GLY A 113 4.04 -8.01 -10.34
N GLY A 114 2.73 -8.09 -10.59
CA GLY A 114 2.09 -7.64 -11.83
C GLY A 114 2.48 -8.49 -13.05
N ASN A 115 2.45 -9.82 -12.94
CA ASN A 115 2.87 -10.68 -14.04
C ASN A 115 1.93 -10.57 -15.26
N THR A 116 2.39 -9.85 -16.29
CA THR A 116 1.61 -9.54 -17.51
C THR A 116 1.22 -10.77 -18.33
N THR A 117 2.00 -11.86 -18.25
CA THR A 117 1.64 -13.12 -18.93
C THR A 117 0.39 -13.72 -18.29
N ILE A 118 0.35 -13.74 -16.96
CA ILE A 118 -0.77 -14.27 -16.19
C ILE A 118 -2.01 -13.38 -16.37
N GLN A 119 -1.86 -12.06 -16.27
CA GLN A 119 -2.93 -11.11 -16.56
C GLN A 119 -3.54 -11.35 -17.95
N ARG A 120 -2.69 -11.63 -18.95
CA ARG A 120 -3.13 -11.99 -20.30
C ARG A 120 -3.93 -13.30 -20.33
N SER A 121 -3.48 -14.33 -19.62
CA SER A 121 -4.20 -15.60 -19.52
C SER A 121 -5.59 -15.41 -18.89
N PHE A 122 -5.71 -14.61 -17.82
CA PHE A 122 -7.00 -14.27 -17.22
C PHE A 122 -7.95 -13.55 -18.19
N ILE A 123 -7.49 -12.48 -18.86
CA ILE A 123 -8.36 -11.74 -19.80
C ILE A 123 -8.75 -12.59 -21.00
N CYS A 124 -7.82 -13.36 -21.59
CA CYS A 124 -8.13 -14.26 -22.70
C CYS A 124 -9.21 -15.28 -22.29
N ARG A 125 -9.03 -15.96 -21.15
CA ARG A 125 -9.98 -16.96 -20.67
C ARG A 125 -11.37 -16.39 -20.36
N LEU A 126 -11.44 -15.18 -19.81
CA LEU A 126 -12.70 -14.53 -19.46
C LEU A 126 -13.41 -13.88 -20.67
N THR A 127 -12.67 -13.56 -21.73
CA THR A 127 -13.25 -12.98 -22.95
C THR A 127 -13.64 -14.04 -23.99
N GLU A 128 -12.94 -15.17 -24.01
CA GLU A 128 -13.25 -16.29 -24.91
C GLU A 128 -14.49 -17.10 -24.48
N ASP A 129 -14.73 -17.20 -23.17
CA ASP A 129 -15.87 -17.96 -22.62
C ASP A 129 -17.04 -17.02 -22.29
N LYS A 130 -18.24 -17.38 -22.74
CA LYS A 130 -19.51 -16.64 -22.44
C LYS A 130 -19.91 -16.71 -20.96
N LYS A 131 -19.01 -17.14 -20.08
CA LYS A 131 -19.23 -17.37 -18.64
C LYS A 131 -18.57 -16.32 -17.74
N SER A 132 -17.91 -15.30 -18.30
CA SER A 132 -17.38 -14.19 -17.49
C SER A 132 -18.45 -13.54 -16.62
N GLU A 133 -19.71 -13.50 -17.05
CA GLU A 133 -20.83 -13.00 -16.23
C GLU A 133 -20.89 -13.68 -14.85
N LYS A 134 -20.70 -15.00 -14.78
CA LYS A 134 -20.73 -15.73 -13.50
C LYS A 134 -19.53 -15.36 -12.62
N PHE A 135 -18.35 -15.22 -13.22
CA PHE A 135 -17.13 -14.82 -12.52
C PHE A 135 -17.31 -13.45 -11.83
N PHE A 136 -17.75 -12.43 -12.57
CA PHE A 136 -17.95 -11.09 -12.00
C PHE A 136 -19.11 -11.02 -11.01
N ARG A 137 -20.19 -11.78 -11.24
CA ARG A 137 -21.32 -11.87 -10.32
C ARG A 137 -20.89 -12.35 -8.93
N VAL A 138 -20.00 -13.33 -8.83
CA VAL A 138 -19.53 -13.86 -7.54
C VAL A 138 -18.87 -12.76 -6.70
N PHE A 139 -18.03 -11.92 -7.31
CA PHE A 139 -17.39 -10.80 -6.61
C PHE A 139 -18.40 -9.72 -6.23
N TYR A 140 -19.28 -9.37 -7.17
CA TYR A 140 -20.35 -8.40 -6.94
C TYR A 140 -21.24 -8.79 -5.75
N ASP A 141 -21.72 -10.04 -5.73
CA ASP A 141 -22.59 -10.55 -4.66
C ASP A 141 -21.87 -10.54 -3.31
N ARG A 142 -20.59 -10.96 -3.27
CA ARG A 142 -19.80 -10.92 -2.02
C ARG A 142 -19.55 -9.48 -1.53
N MET A 143 -19.24 -8.55 -2.42
CA MET A 143 -19.11 -7.12 -2.08
C MET A 143 -20.42 -6.59 -1.48
N LYS A 144 -21.56 -6.85 -2.12
CA LYS A 144 -22.88 -6.44 -1.62
C LYS A 144 -23.19 -7.04 -0.24
N LEU A 145 -22.89 -8.32 -0.04
CA LEU A 145 -23.07 -8.97 1.26
C LEU A 145 -22.19 -8.33 2.35
N ALA A 146 -20.93 -8.03 2.05
CA ALA A 146 -20.04 -7.35 2.97
C ALA A 146 -20.51 -5.92 3.31
N GLN A 147 -20.98 -5.16 2.31
CA GLN A 147 -21.60 -3.84 2.53
C GLN A 147 -22.82 -3.92 3.45
N LEU A 148 -23.69 -4.92 3.25
CA LEU A 148 -24.88 -5.12 4.08
C LEU A 148 -24.52 -5.51 5.53
N GLU A 149 -23.56 -6.41 5.69
CA GLU A 149 -23.06 -6.84 7.01
C GLU A 149 -22.50 -5.65 7.79
N ILE A 150 -21.64 -4.83 7.16
CA ILE A 150 -21.08 -3.62 7.77
C ILE A 150 -22.19 -2.69 8.23
N LYS A 151 -23.18 -2.40 7.36
CA LYS A 151 -24.30 -1.52 7.72
C LYS A 151 -25.09 -2.08 8.91
N ALA A 152 -25.34 -3.38 8.93
CA ALA A 152 -26.06 -4.03 10.03
C ALA A 152 -25.29 -3.91 11.36
N THR A 153 -23.99 -4.22 11.39
CA THR A 153 -23.18 -4.14 12.61
C THR A 153 -22.98 -2.69 13.09
N VAL A 154 -22.78 -1.75 12.18
CA VAL A 154 -22.55 -0.33 12.50
C VAL A 154 -23.78 0.32 13.11
N THR A 155 -24.98 0.03 12.62
CA THR A 155 -26.24 0.58 13.18
C THR A 155 -26.52 0.13 14.62
N VAL A 156 -26.00 -1.03 15.03
CA VAL A 156 -26.17 -1.55 16.40
C VAL A 156 -25.22 -0.87 17.38
N ASN A 157 -23.98 -0.58 16.96
CA ASN A 157 -22.97 0.04 17.82
C ASN A 157 -23.21 1.54 18.07
N THR A 158 -23.87 2.24 17.13
CA THR A 158 -24.16 3.68 17.29
C THR A 158 -25.28 3.98 18.28
N SER A 159 -26.27 3.08 18.42
CA SER A 159 -27.35 3.23 19.42
C SER A 159 -26.84 3.20 20.87
N ASP A 160 -25.78 2.44 21.16
CA ASP A 160 -25.23 2.33 22.52
C ASP A 160 -24.36 3.52 22.92
N LEU A 161 -23.76 4.22 21.95
CA LEU A 161 -22.98 5.44 22.20
C LEU A 161 -23.87 6.65 22.53
N GLY A 162 -25.12 6.67 22.06
CA GLY A 162 -26.08 7.75 22.31
C GLY A 162 -26.64 7.80 23.74
N ASN A 163 -26.49 6.72 24.53
CA ASN A 163 -27.06 6.62 25.87
C ASN A 163 -26.12 7.03 27.02
N ARG A 164 -24.90 7.48 26.72
CA ARG A 164 -23.92 7.91 27.76
C ARG A 164 -23.79 9.43 27.94
N LYS A 165 -24.59 10.24 27.25
CA LYS A 165 -24.59 11.70 27.41
C LYS A 165 -26.00 12.23 27.65
N ARG A 166 -26.46 12.12 28.89
CA ARG A 166 -27.51 12.95 29.47
C ARG A 166 -27.52 12.72 30.98
N ASP A 167 -26.68 13.47 31.68
CA ASP A 167 -26.96 14.03 33.00
C ASP A 167 -25.72 14.81 33.45
N ASP A 168 -25.72 16.12 33.15
CA ASP A 168 -25.21 17.16 34.05
C ASP A 168 -25.51 18.53 33.45
N ASP A 169 -26.47 19.25 34.04
CA ASP A 169 -26.47 20.71 34.23
C ASP A 169 -27.85 21.22 34.68
N ALA A 170 -28.01 21.53 35.98
CA ALA A 170 -28.82 22.66 36.50
C ALA A 170 -28.66 22.84 38.04
N PRO A 171 -28.82 24.07 38.60
CA PRO A 171 -28.13 24.49 39.83
C PRO A 171 -29.00 24.73 41.09
N ASP A 172 -28.37 24.49 42.24
CA ASP A 172 -28.37 25.15 43.57
C ASP A 172 -29.64 25.87 44.16
N LYS A 173 -30.20 25.33 45.28
CA LYS A 173 -30.29 25.96 46.64
C LYS A 173 -31.41 25.45 47.60
N ASP A 174 -30.98 25.15 48.84
CA ASP A 174 -31.57 25.35 50.19
C ASP A 174 -32.82 24.58 50.75
N VAL A 175 -32.52 23.54 51.58
CA VAL A 175 -33.01 23.03 52.93
C VAL A 175 -34.42 23.39 53.53
N PRO A 176 -35.00 22.67 54.57
CA PRO A 176 -34.58 21.44 55.30
C PRO A 176 -35.68 20.42 55.83
N VAL A 177 -35.17 19.31 56.43
CA VAL A 177 -35.71 18.38 57.49
C VAL A 177 -36.73 17.25 57.18
N ARG A 178 -36.33 15.96 57.29
CA ARG A 178 -36.67 14.99 58.38
C ARG A 178 -36.26 13.51 58.11
N LYS A 179 -35.36 13.01 58.98
CA LYS A 179 -35.16 11.65 59.56
C LYS A 179 -35.68 10.39 58.82
N LYS A 180 -34.76 9.46 58.50
CA LYS A 180 -34.60 8.15 59.18
C LYS A 180 -33.33 7.42 58.71
N ALA A 181 -32.90 6.48 59.54
CA ALA A 181 -31.56 5.91 59.62
C ALA A 181 -31.30 4.71 58.69
N LYS A 182 -30.00 4.39 58.57
CA LYS A 182 -29.40 3.04 58.45
C LYS A 182 -29.31 2.44 57.03
N ASP A 183 -28.13 2.53 56.41
CA ASP A 183 -27.15 1.44 56.31
C ASP A 183 -25.82 1.96 55.73
N SER A 184 -24.70 1.45 56.26
CA SER A 184 -23.34 1.82 55.89
C SER A 184 -22.99 1.16 54.55
N ALA A 185 -23.14 1.87 53.44
CA ALA A 185 -22.63 1.47 52.14
C ALA A 185 -21.11 1.72 52.09
N VAL A 186 -20.33 0.64 52.02
CA VAL A 186 -18.90 0.69 51.75
C VAL A 186 -18.72 1.18 50.31
N LEU A 187 -18.09 2.35 50.13
CA LEU A 187 -17.63 2.81 48.82
C LEU A 187 -16.46 1.92 48.38
N VAL A 188 -16.70 1.05 47.39
CA VAL A 188 -15.65 0.31 46.70
C VAL A 188 -14.98 1.29 45.75
N THR A 189 -13.72 1.62 45.98
CA THR A 189 -12.92 2.46 45.07
C THR A 189 -12.71 1.74 43.74
N ASP A 190 -12.53 2.48 42.65
CA ASP A 190 -12.39 1.90 41.31
C ASP A 190 -11.18 0.94 41.23
N GLU A 191 -10.13 1.20 41.99
CA GLU A 191 -8.96 0.31 42.11
C GLU A 191 -9.32 -1.04 42.75
N ALA A 192 -10.23 -1.06 43.73
CA ALA A 192 -10.68 -2.30 44.35
C ALA A 192 -11.58 -3.12 43.42
N ARG A 193 -12.32 -2.45 42.52
CA ARG A 193 -13.12 -3.09 41.48
C ARG A 193 -12.25 -3.71 40.39
N GLU A 194 -11.18 -3.03 39.99
CA GLU A 194 -10.22 -3.52 39.00
C GLU A 194 -9.43 -4.73 39.54
N GLN A 195 -8.99 -4.68 40.79
CA GLN A 195 -8.35 -5.82 41.46
C GLN A 195 -9.28 -7.03 41.60
N LEU A 196 -10.59 -6.82 41.80
CA LEU A 196 -11.60 -7.89 41.83
C LEU A 196 -11.82 -8.53 40.45
N LEU A 197 -11.77 -7.74 39.38
CA LEU A 197 -11.88 -8.24 38.00
C LEU A 197 -10.63 -9.02 37.59
N GLU A 198 -9.45 -8.55 37.99
CA GLU A 198 -8.19 -9.25 37.74
C GLU A 198 -8.11 -10.56 38.51
N ALA A 199 -8.52 -10.57 39.79
CA ALA A 199 -8.64 -11.79 40.59
C ALA A 199 -9.65 -12.79 40.01
N SER A 200 -10.78 -12.30 39.46
CA SER A 200 -11.78 -13.13 38.78
C SER A 200 -11.24 -13.76 37.48
N SER A 201 -10.50 -12.98 36.69
CA SER A 201 -9.84 -13.45 35.47
C SER A 201 -8.75 -14.49 35.76
N ALA A 202 -7.93 -14.25 36.79
CA ALA A 202 -6.92 -15.21 37.26
C ALA A 202 -7.55 -16.51 37.75
N THR A 203 -8.65 -16.42 38.50
CA THR A 203 -9.40 -17.59 38.99
C THR A 203 -10.03 -18.38 37.84
N LYS A 204 -10.57 -17.69 36.81
CA LYS A 204 -11.14 -18.32 35.61
C LYS A 204 -10.07 -19.03 34.77
N LYS A 205 -8.88 -18.43 34.64
CA LYS A 205 -7.72 -19.07 33.99
C LYS A 205 -7.24 -20.31 34.76
N ALA A 206 -7.14 -20.22 36.08
CA ALA A 206 -6.76 -21.36 36.92
C ALA A 206 -7.78 -22.51 36.83
N PHE A 207 -9.09 -22.20 36.84
CA PHE A 207 -10.16 -23.19 36.72
C PHE A 207 -10.15 -23.88 35.34
N ASN A 208 -9.92 -23.12 34.26
CA ASN A 208 -9.82 -23.67 32.90
C ASN A 208 -8.53 -24.48 32.67
N SER A 209 -7.46 -24.20 33.41
CA SER A 209 -6.23 -25.00 33.39
C SER A 209 -6.43 -26.32 34.13
N TYR A 210 -7.03 -26.27 35.33
CA TYR A 210 -7.34 -27.47 36.12
C TYR A 210 -8.32 -28.41 35.40
N ARG A 211 -9.30 -27.86 34.67
CA ARG A 211 -10.25 -28.65 33.87
C ARG A 211 -9.62 -29.29 32.64
N ARG A 212 -8.52 -28.72 32.11
CA ARG A 212 -7.74 -29.31 31.00
C ARG A 212 -6.77 -30.40 31.47
N GLU A 213 -6.36 -30.37 32.74
CA GLU A 213 -5.45 -31.37 33.32
C GLU A 213 -6.20 -32.56 33.95
N ALA A 214 -7.52 -32.49 34.11
CA ALA A 214 -8.31 -33.49 34.83
C ALA A 214 -8.92 -34.62 33.97
N ASP A 215 -8.75 -34.64 32.65
CA ASP A 215 -9.30 -35.72 31.81
C ASP A 215 -8.47 -35.97 30.53
N PRO A 216 -7.68 -37.05 30.46
CA PRO A 216 -6.88 -37.40 29.29
C PRO A 216 -7.46 -38.63 28.58
N ASP A 217 -8.66 -38.54 28.00
CA ASP A 217 -9.13 -39.48 26.97
C ASP A 217 -10.47 -38.99 26.38
N ASP A 218 -10.48 -38.49 25.13
CA ASP A 218 -11.33 -39.09 24.10
C ASP A 218 -11.04 -38.55 22.69
N HIS A 219 -10.75 -39.49 21.80
CA HIS A 219 -10.58 -39.34 20.37
C HIS A 219 -11.91 -39.65 19.66
N PHE A 220 -12.37 -38.76 18.76
CA PHE A 220 -13.17 -39.02 17.55
C PHE A 220 -14.63 -39.57 17.65
N SER A 221 -15.63 -38.78 17.21
CA SER A 221 -16.39 -38.95 15.93
C SER A 221 -17.85 -38.45 15.91
N THR A 222 -18.18 -37.71 14.83
CA THR A 222 -19.41 -37.70 13.98
C THR A 222 -20.82 -37.32 14.51
N ALA A 223 -21.38 -36.29 13.85
CA ALA A 223 -22.74 -36.11 13.27
C ALA A 223 -23.98 -36.66 13.99
N ASP A 224 -24.93 -35.79 14.37
CA ASP A 224 -26.19 -35.52 13.63
C ASP A 224 -26.97 -34.33 14.25
N GLY A 225 -27.85 -33.69 13.48
CA GLY A 225 -28.37 -32.34 13.74
C GLY A 225 -29.66 -32.19 14.57
N THR A 226 -29.80 -31.02 15.21
CA THR A 226 -31.00 -30.14 15.30
C THR A 226 -30.67 -28.87 16.13
N PRO A 227 -31.37 -27.74 15.93
CA PRO A 227 -30.82 -26.41 16.18
C PRO A 227 -30.93 -26.01 17.65
N SER A 228 -29.79 -25.77 18.30
CA SER A 228 -29.75 -25.16 19.62
C SER A 228 -29.60 -23.64 19.47
N THR A 229 -30.66 -22.93 19.83
CA THR A 229 -30.67 -21.51 20.12
C THR A 229 -29.89 -21.22 21.39
N GLY A 230 -28.91 -20.33 21.30
CA GLY A 230 -28.30 -19.65 22.44
C GLY A 230 -27.04 -20.31 22.99
N ASP A 231 -25.89 -19.83 22.56
CA ASP A 231 -25.01 -19.00 23.41
C ASP A 231 -23.78 -18.62 22.57
N LYS A 232 -23.92 -17.59 21.71
CA LYS A 232 -22.74 -16.92 21.16
C LYS A 232 -22.20 -16.05 22.29
N GLY A 233 -21.32 -16.65 23.10
CA GLY A 233 -20.42 -15.88 23.96
C GLY A 233 -19.73 -14.83 23.09
N GLN A 234 -19.87 -13.58 23.51
CA GLN A 234 -19.26 -12.40 22.91
C GLN A 234 -17.80 -12.65 22.54
N ASP A 235 -17.56 -12.83 21.25
CA ASP A 235 -16.27 -12.56 20.63
C ASP A 235 -16.32 -11.09 20.19
N ASP A 236 -16.23 -10.18 21.17
CA ASP A 236 -16.72 -8.80 21.10
C ASP A 236 -15.80 -7.86 20.30
N GLY A 237 -15.27 -8.33 19.16
CA GLY A 237 -14.65 -7.43 18.20
C GLY A 237 -13.85 -8.06 17.06
N GLU A 238 -13.98 -9.34 16.74
CA GLU A 238 -13.45 -9.85 15.47
C GLU A 238 -14.41 -9.49 14.32
N MET A 239 -13.87 -8.98 13.21
CA MET A 239 -14.69 -8.67 12.04
C MET A 239 -15.25 -9.96 11.43
N SER A 240 -16.53 -9.92 11.04
CA SER A 240 -17.20 -11.03 10.35
C SER A 240 -16.37 -11.52 9.16
N PHE A 241 -16.33 -12.84 8.94
CA PHE A 241 -15.62 -13.44 7.81
C PHE A 241 -16.04 -12.83 6.46
N ILE A 242 -17.32 -12.44 6.34
CA ILE A 242 -17.88 -11.77 5.15
C ILE A 242 -17.14 -10.46 4.85
N ILE A 243 -16.65 -9.77 5.88
CA ILE A 243 -15.88 -8.52 5.76
C ILE A 243 -14.39 -8.85 5.53
N VAL A 244 -13.82 -9.77 6.30
CA VAL A 244 -12.38 -10.10 6.23
C VAL A 244 -11.99 -10.65 4.86
N ILE A 245 -12.84 -11.47 4.23
CA ILE A 245 -12.58 -12.02 2.89
C ILE A 245 -12.46 -10.96 1.80
N MET A 246 -12.96 -9.74 2.04
CA MET A 246 -12.83 -8.64 1.07
C MET A 246 -11.39 -8.20 0.86
N GLN A 247 -10.51 -8.31 1.87
CA GLN A 247 -9.12 -7.90 1.74
C GLN A 247 -8.39 -8.66 0.61
N PRO A 248 -8.34 -10.01 0.60
CA PRO A 248 -7.73 -10.75 -0.50
C PRO A 248 -8.50 -10.60 -1.82
N ILE A 249 -9.83 -10.43 -1.81
CA ILE A 249 -10.58 -10.14 -3.05
C ILE A 249 -10.09 -8.85 -3.70
N LEU A 250 -9.99 -7.77 -2.92
CA LEU A 250 -9.56 -6.46 -3.38
C LEU A 250 -8.08 -6.49 -3.83
N ARG A 251 -7.21 -7.22 -3.11
CA ARG A 251 -5.82 -7.43 -3.54
C ARG A 251 -5.72 -8.17 -4.86
N PHE A 252 -6.53 -9.22 -5.07
CA PHE A 252 -6.58 -9.93 -6.35
C PHE A 252 -7.02 -9.02 -7.50
N LEU A 253 -8.09 -8.24 -7.30
CA LEU A 253 -8.59 -7.31 -8.31
C LEU A 253 -7.59 -6.18 -8.60
N GLN A 254 -6.88 -5.70 -7.59
CA GLN A 254 -5.78 -4.75 -7.73
C GLN A 254 -4.67 -5.31 -8.64
N LEU A 255 -4.19 -6.53 -8.35
CA LEU A 255 -3.12 -7.19 -9.09
C LEU A 255 -3.48 -7.47 -10.57
N LEU A 256 -4.77 -7.64 -10.89
CA LEU A 256 -5.22 -7.71 -12.27
C LEU A 256 -5.01 -6.39 -13.03
N CYS A 257 -5.07 -5.26 -12.33
CA CYS A 257 -4.94 -3.92 -12.91
C CYS A 257 -3.53 -3.33 -12.83
N GLU A 258 -2.63 -3.91 -12.02
CA GLU A 258 -1.22 -3.48 -11.94
C GLU A 258 -0.57 -3.38 -13.33
N ASN A 259 0.40 -2.47 -13.47
CA ASN A 259 1.04 -2.07 -14.73
C ASN A 259 0.09 -1.39 -15.73
N HIS A 260 -0.92 -0.67 -15.23
CA HIS A 260 -1.82 0.15 -16.06
C HIS A 260 -2.55 -0.68 -17.12
N ASN A 261 -3.02 -1.87 -16.74
CA ASN A 261 -3.67 -2.79 -17.67
C ASN A 261 -5.07 -2.29 -18.05
N ARG A 262 -5.12 -1.40 -19.06
CA ARG A 262 -6.34 -0.71 -19.51
C ARG A 262 -7.47 -1.66 -19.90
N ASP A 263 -7.15 -2.83 -20.45
CA ASP A 263 -8.15 -3.82 -20.84
C ASP A 263 -8.83 -4.41 -19.60
N LEU A 264 -8.05 -4.86 -18.61
CA LEU A 264 -8.58 -5.40 -17.36
C LEU A 264 -9.28 -4.31 -16.53
N GLN A 265 -8.72 -3.09 -16.45
CA GLN A 265 -9.34 -1.95 -15.78
C GLN A 265 -10.74 -1.65 -16.34
N ASN A 266 -10.88 -1.58 -17.66
CA ASN A 266 -12.18 -1.38 -18.31
C ASN A 266 -13.09 -2.59 -18.14
N PHE A 267 -12.53 -3.80 -18.17
CA PHE A 267 -13.29 -5.04 -17.99
C PHE A 267 -13.84 -5.21 -16.58
N LEU A 268 -13.19 -4.64 -15.53
CA LEU A 268 -13.77 -4.56 -14.19
C LEU A 268 -15.01 -3.64 -14.12
N ARG A 269 -15.07 -2.60 -14.97
CA ARG A 269 -16.19 -1.66 -15.04
C ARG A 269 -17.32 -2.15 -15.95
N CYS A 270 -16.98 -2.64 -17.14
CA CYS A 270 -17.93 -3.01 -18.18
C CYS A 270 -17.44 -4.25 -18.94
N GLN A 271 -18.17 -5.36 -18.80
CA GLN A 271 -17.83 -6.65 -19.41
C GLN A 271 -18.42 -6.84 -20.82
N ASN A 272 -19.22 -5.90 -21.30
CA ASN A 272 -19.98 -6.00 -22.55
C ASN A 272 -20.88 -7.24 -22.63
N ASN A 273 -21.32 -7.74 -21.47
CA ASN A 273 -22.31 -8.82 -21.36
C ASN A 273 -23.72 -8.24 -21.27
N LYS A 274 -24.75 -9.11 -21.28
CA LYS A 274 -26.15 -8.70 -21.08
C LYS A 274 -26.33 -8.00 -19.74
N ASN A 275 -25.69 -8.53 -18.70
CA ASN A 275 -25.58 -7.90 -17.39
C ASN A 275 -24.12 -7.49 -17.19
N ASN A 276 -23.91 -6.24 -16.76
CA ASN A 276 -22.58 -5.74 -16.40
C ASN A 276 -22.53 -5.54 -14.90
N TYR A 277 -21.45 -6.00 -14.29
CA TYR A 277 -21.16 -5.87 -12.86
C TYR A 277 -20.01 -4.88 -12.71
N ASN A 278 -20.33 -3.63 -12.33
CA ASN A 278 -19.34 -2.58 -12.19
C ASN A 278 -18.62 -2.68 -10.83
N LEU A 279 -17.53 -3.45 -10.78
CA LEU A 279 -16.79 -3.69 -9.54
C LEU A 279 -16.05 -2.45 -9.05
N VAL A 280 -15.76 -1.47 -9.92
CA VAL A 280 -15.14 -0.19 -9.53
C VAL A 280 -16.09 0.59 -8.63
N CYS A 281 -17.31 0.82 -9.11
CA CYS A 281 -18.32 1.56 -8.37
C CYS A 281 -18.79 0.75 -7.11
N GLU A 282 -18.80 -0.59 -7.12
CA GLU A 282 -19.03 -1.40 -5.91
C GLU A 282 -17.92 -1.33 -4.86
N THR A 283 -16.66 -1.26 -5.30
CA THR A 283 -15.51 -1.07 -4.39
C THR A 283 -15.59 0.30 -3.71
N LEU A 284 -16.01 1.33 -4.45
CA LEU A 284 -16.24 2.68 -3.90
C LEU A 284 -17.38 2.69 -2.87
N GLN A 285 -18.49 2.00 -3.15
CA GLN A 285 -19.60 1.85 -2.18
C GLN A 285 -19.14 1.08 -0.94
N PHE A 286 -18.29 0.06 -1.10
CA PHE A 286 -17.71 -0.66 0.04
C PHE A 286 -16.87 0.27 0.92
N LEU A 287 -16.02 1.13 0.33
CA LEU A 287 -15.25 2.16 1.06
C LEU A 287 -16.17 3.10 1.84
N ASP A 288 -17.22 3.61 1.20
CA ASP A 288 -18.21 4.49 1.82
C ASP A 288 -18.90 3.83 3.04
N CYS A 289 -19.24 2.54 2.91
CA CYS A 289 -19.86 1.76 3.99
C CYS A 289 -18.92 1.52 5.17
N ILE A 290 -17.69 1.05 4.92
CA ILE A 290 -16.74 0.72 5.99
C ILE A 290 -16.26 1.96 6.75
N CYS A 291 -16.29 3.12 6.12
CA CYS A 291 -15.97 4.41 6.76
C CYS A 291 -17.18 5.11 7.41
N GLY A 292 -18.39 4.56 7.31
CA GLY A 292 -19.56 4.97 8.10
C GLY A 292 -20.36 6.17 7.58
N SER A 293 -20.23 6.53 6.31
CA SER A 293 -20.95 7.65 5.67
C SER A 293 -22.48 7.55 5.77
N THR A 294 -23.01 6.32 5.87
CA THR A 294 -24.46 6.04 6.04
C THR A 294 -25.08 6.57 7.34
N THR A 295 -24.27 7.13 8.25
CA THR A 295 -24.74 7.66 9.55
C THR A 295 -24.82 9.19 9.62
N GLY A 296 -24.69 9.88 8.49
CA GLY A 296 -25.11 11.29 8.36
C GLY A 296 -24.08 12.34 8.77
N GLY A 297 -22.80 11.99 8.94
CA GLY A 297 -21.73 12.98 9.14
C GLY A 297 -20.32 12.44 8.87
N LEU A 298 -19.66 12.98 7.85
CA LEU A 298 -18.24 12.71 7.52
C LEU A 298 -17.26 13.07 8.66
N GLY A 299 -17.71 13.86 9.65
CA GLY A 299 -16.93 14.24 10.84
C GLY A 299 -16.79 13.14 11.91
N LEU A 300 -17.36 11.94 11.69
CA LEU A 300 -17.33 10.82 12.64
C LEU A 300 -16.44 9.65 12.18
N LEU A 301 -15.57 9.86 11.17
CA LEU A 301 -14.67 8.84 10.65
C LEU A 301 -13.87 8.11 11.72
N GLY A 302 -13.39 8.85 12.73
CA GLY A 302 -12.61 8.29 13.84
C GLY A 302 -13.36 7.29 14.73
N LEU A 303 -14.70 7.24 14.67
CA LEU A 303 -15.50 6.21 15.36
C LEU A 303 -15.55 4.89 14.60
N TYR A 304 -15.44 4.95 13.27
CA TYR A 304 -15.56 3.76 12.40
C TYR A 304 -14.20 3.19 12.05
N ILE A 305 -13.21 4.04 11.82
CA ILE A 305 -11.84 3.64 11.47
C ILE A 305 -11.06 3.32 12.75
N ASN A 306 -10.54 2.10 12.83
CA ASN A 306 -9.79 1.60 13.97
C ASN A 306 -8.69 0.63 13.54
N GLU A 307 -7.86 0.19 14.48
CA GLU A 307 -6.70 -0.69 14.20
C GLU A 307 -7.08 -2.02 13.53
N LYS A 308 -8.32 -2.49 13.68
CA LYS A 308 -8.75 -3.78 13.11
C LYS A 308 -9.15 -3.67 11.65
N ASN A 309 -9.68 -2.53 11.21
CA ASN A 309 -10.21 -2.37 9.85
C ASN A 309 -9.37 -1.47 8.94
N VAL A 310 -8.43 -0.68 9.48
CA VAL A 310 -7.64 0.27 8.69
C VAL A 310 -6.84 -0.39 7.56
N ALA A 311 -6.31 -1.59 7.76
CA ALA A 311 -5.62 -2.34 6.71
C ALA A 311 -6.53 -2.69 5.52
N LEU A 312 -7.79 -3.04 5.78
CA LEU A 312 -8.78 -3.31 4.72
C LEU A 312 -9.20 -2.02 4.01
N ILE A 313 -9.27 -0.90 4.72
CA ILE A 313 -9.52 0.42 4.13
C ILE A 313 -8.36 0.81 3.20
N ASN A 314 -7.11 0.69 3.66
CA ASN A 314 -5.92 0.93 2.83
C ASN A 314 -5.95 0.07 1.56
N GLN A 315 -6.18 -1.24 1.71
CA GLN A 315 -6.32 -2.13 0.56
C GLN A 315 -7.42 -1.69 -0.41
N THR A 316 -8.54 -1.17 0.09
CA THR A 316 -9.64 -0.67 -0.76
C THR A 316 -9.22 0.57 -1.56
N VAL A 317 -8.53 1.52 -0.91
CA VAL A 317 -8.03 2.75 -1.53
C VAL A 317 -6.95 2.44 -2.57
N GLU A 318 -6.04 1.50 -2.28
CA GLU A 318 -5.03 1.03 -3.23
C GLU A 318 -5.64 0.35 -4.45
N SER A 319 -6.61 -0.54 -4.26
CA SER A 319 -7.35 -1.16 -5.37
C SER A 319 -8.03 -0.11 -6.26
N LEU A 320 -8.70 0.89 -5.66
CA LEU A 320 -9.32 1.99 -6.42
C LEU A 320 -8.29 2.81 -7.20
N THR A 321 -7.08 2.97 -6.65
CA THR A 321 -5.97 3.68 -7.33
C THR A 321 -5.55 2.91 -8.58
N GLU A 322 -5.29 1.61 -8.46
CA GLU A 322 -4.90 0.76 -9.61
C GLU A 322 -6.02 0.62 -10.65
N TYR A 323 -7.29 0.76 -10.27
CA TYR A 323 -8.39 0.75 -11.25
C TYR A 323 -8.36 1.95 -12.20
N CYS A 324 -7.83 3.10 -11.78
CA CYS A 324 -7.91 4.35 -12.54
C CYS A 324 -6.56 4.92 -13.00
N GLN A 325 -5.46 4.54 -12.35
CA GLN A 325 -4.11 4.99 -12.69
C GLN A 325 -3.65 4.46 -14.07
N GLY A 326 -2.83 5.23 -14.77
CA GLY A 326 -2.23 4.81 -16.04
C GLY A 326 -3.01 5.22 -17.27
N PRO A 327 -3.35 6.51 -17.36
CA PRO A 327 -4.70 7.03 -17.17
C PRO A 327 -5.84 6.14 -17.74
N CYS A 328 -6.84 5.85 -16.91
CA CYS A 328 -8.11 5.24 -17.34
C CYS A 328 -9.27 6.23 -17.13
N HIS A 329 -9.47 7.14 -18.09
CA HIS A 329 -10.42 8.26 -17.99
C HIS A 329 -11.84 7.83 -17.61
N GLU A 330 -12.28 6.69 -18.12
CA GLU A 330 -13.63 6.18 -17.86
C GLU A 330 -13.79 5.65 -16.42
N ASN A 331 -12.75 5.05 -15.82
CA ASN A 331 -12.78 4.66 -14.41
C ASN A 331 -12.61 5.88 -13.48
N GLN A 332 -11.74 6.83 -13.84
CA GLN A 332 -11.63 8.10 -13.13
C GLN A 332 -12.99 8.81 -13.04
N ASN A 333 -13.76 8.85 -14.14
CA ASN A 333 -15.12 9.38 -14.16
C ASN A 333 -16.11 8.57 -13.29
N CYS A 334 -16.14 7.23 -13.37
CA CYS A 334 -17.04 6.41 -12.50
C CYS A 334 -16.80 6.72 -11.03
N ILE A 335 -15.55 6.91 -10.61
CA ILE A 335 -15.23 7.23 -9.22
C ILE A 335 -15.64 8.67 -8.86
N ALA A 336 -15.27 9.65 -9.68
CA ALA A 336 -15.50 11.07 -9.37
C ALA A 336 -16.99 11.46 -9.36
N THR A 337 -17.79 10.88 -10.26
CA THR A 337 -19.20 11.25 -10.45
C THR A 337 -20.19 10.23 -9.87
N HIS A 338 -19.72 9.29 -9.04
CA HIS A 338 -20.60 8.27 -8.48
C HIS A 338 -21.70 8.87 -7.60
N GLU A 339 -22.92 8.32 -7.68
CA GLU A 339 -24.10 8.81 -6.96
C GLU A 339 -23.99 8.70 -5.44
N SER A 340 -23.15 7.80 -4.92
CA SER A 340 -22.90 7.67 -3.47
C SER A 340 -22.03 8.79 -2.91
N ASN A 341 -21.56 9.74 -3.73
CA ASN A 341 -20.57 10.74 -3.34
C ASN A 341 -19.32 10.12 -2.71
N GLY A 342 -18.88 8.97 -3.22
CA GLY A 342 -17.71 8.24 -2.70
C GLY A 342 -16.40 9.02 -2.80
N ILE A 343 -16.34 10.13 -3.55
CA ILE A 343 -15.21 11.03 -3.53
C ILE A 343 -15.10 11.81 -2.21
N ASP A 344 -16.23 12.06 -1.53
CA ASP A 344 -16.30 12.83 -0.29
C ASP A 344 -15.66 12.06 0.85
N ILE A 345 -15.80 10.74 0.85
CA ILE A 345 -15.10 9.90 1.82
C ILE A 345 -13.59 9.98 1.61
N ILE A 346 -13.10 9.92 0.37
CA ILE A 346 -11.66 10.02 0.07
C ILE A 346 -11.11 11.39 0.53
N ILE A 347 -11.84 12.48 0.26
CA ILE A 347 -11.49 13.83 0.74
C ILE A 347 -11.49 13.89 2.27
N ALA A 348 -12.49 13.29 2.92
CA ALA A 348 -12.62 13.30 4.36
C ALA A 348 -11.51 12.50 5.06
N LEU A 349 -11.02 11.40 4.46
CA LEU A 349 -9.84 10.66 4.95
C LEU A 349 -8.59 11.55 5.04
N ILE A 350 -8.43 12.49 4.10
CA ILE A 350 -7.31 13.44 4.08
C ILE A 350 -7.53 14.56 5.10
N LEU A 351 -8.70 15.21 5.05
CA LEU A 351 -8.96 16.44 5.80
C LEU A 351 -9.22 16.22 7.29
N ASN A 352 -9.92 15.13 7.65
CA ASN A 352 -10.38 14.95 9.03
C ASN A 352 -9.32 14.28 9.90
N ASP A 353 -9.35 14.60 11.20
CA ASP A 353 -8.57 13.90 12.21
C ASP A 353 -9.26 12.56 12.56
N ILE A 354 -8.52 11.45 12.44
CA ILE A 354 -9.04 10.09 12.68
C ILE A 354 -8.77 9.69 14.13
N ASN A 355 -9.52 10.25 15.09
CA ASN A 355 -9.36 9.96 16.52
C ASN A 355 -10.34 8.89 17.01
N PRO A 356 -9.92 7.94 17.88
CA PRO A 356 -8.68 7.94 18.66
C PRO A 356 -7.46 7.31 17.96
N LEU A 357 -7.62 6.73 16.77
CA LEU A 357 -6.55 6.01 16.07
C LEU A 357 -5.28 6.85 15.92
N GLY A 358 -5.40 8.10 15.48
CA GLY A 358 -4.28 9.02 15.30
C GLY A 358 -3.51 9.36 16.58
N LYS A 359 -4.05 9.09 17.77
CA LYS A 359 -3.30 9.23 19.02
C LYS A 359 -2.46 7.99 19.36
N LYS A 360 -2.84 6.82 18.86
CA LYS A 360 -2.21 5.53 19.19
C LYS A 360 -1.30 5.01 18.08
N ARG A 361 -1.75 5.16 16.84
CA ARG A 361 -1.15 4.61 15.63
C ARG A 361 -1.22 5.64 14.51
N MET A 362 -0.42 6.70 14.66
CA MET A 362 -0.33 7.76 13.66
C MET A 362 0.24 7.24 12.35
N ASP A 363 1.16 6.27 12.40
CA ASP A 363 1.70 5.52 11.26
C ASP A 363 0.58 5.04 10.31
N LEU A 364 -0.43 4.37 10.86
CA LEU A 364 -1.57 3.85 10.07
C LEU A 364 -2.44 4.96 9.49
N VAL A 365 -2.60 6.08 10.21
CA VAL A 365 -3.37 7.24 9.73
C VAL A 365 -2.63 7.96 8.61
N LEU A 366 -1.31 8.10 8.72
CA LEU A 366 -0.48 8.73 7.70
C LEU A 366 -0.46 7.88 6.43
N GLU A 367 -0.33 6.55 6.54
CA GLU A 367 -0.44 5.63 5.41
C GLU A 367 -1.80 5.79 4.68
N LEU A 368 -2.89 5.86 5.45
CA LEU A 368 -4.23 6.05 4.89
C LEU A 368 -4.38 7.40 4.17
N LYS A 369 -3.87 8.49 4.76
CA LYS A 369 -3.84 9.82 4.12
C LYS A 369 -2.98 9.82 2.86
N ASN A 370 -1.84 9.13 2.90
CA ASN A 370 -0.95 8.96 1.75
C ASN A 370 -1.67 8.29 0.58
N ASN A 371 -2.28 7.13 0.83
CA ASN A 371 -2.97 6.36 -0.19
C ASN A 371 -4.21 7.10 -0.71
N ALA A 372 -4.96 7.80 0.16
CA ALA A 372 -6.08 8.65 -0.26
C ALA A 372 -5.62 9.81 -1.18
N SER A 373 -4.47 10.42 -0.87
CA SER A 373 -3.91 11.48 -1.72
C SER A 373 -3.48 10.96 -3.10
N LYS A 374 -2.86 9.76 -3.15
CA LYS A 374 -2.50 9.08 -4.40
C LYS A 374 -3.73 8.77 -5.25
N LEU A 375 -4.84 8.32 -4.62
CA LEU A 375 -6.08 8.07 -5.33
C LEU A 375 -6.66 9.35 -5.96
N LEU A 376 -6.66 10.49 -5.24
CA LEU A 376 -7.12 11.76 -5.81
C LEU A 376 -6.21 12.26 -6.96
N LEU A 377 -4.90 12.06 -6.84
CA LEU A 377 -3.96 12.35 -7.94
C LEU A 377 -4.23 11.46 -9.16
N ALA A 378 -4.46 10.15 -8.97
CA ALA A 378 -4.79 9.23 -10.04
C ALA A 378 -6.13 9.57 -10.74
N ILE A 379 -7.11 10.10 -10.01
CA ILE A 379 -8.40 10.57 -10.58
C ILE A 379 -8.22 11.78 -11.51
N MET A 380 -7.17 12.59 -11.29
CA MET A 380 -6.83 13.77 -12.10
C MET A 380 -5.73 13.50 -13.15
N GLU A 381 -5.16 12.30 -13.18
CA GLU A 381 -4.03 11.96 -14.02
C GLU A 381 -4.37 12.09 -15.52
N SER A 382 -3.48 12.76 -16.27
CA SER A 382 -3.56 12.97 -17.72
C SER A 382 -4.91 13.51 -18.24
N ARG A 383 -5.51 14.47 -17.53
CA ARG A 383 -6.75 15.14 -17.95
C ARG A 383 -6.53 16.53 -18.53
N HIS A 384 -7.34 16.87 -19.55
CA HIS A 384 -7.36 18.20 -20.16
C HIS A 384 -8.63 19.00 -19.80
N ASP A 385 -9.68 18.31 -19.37
CA ASP A 385 -10.88 18.93 -18.79
C ASP A 385 -10.69 19.24 -17.30
N SER A 386 -11.59 20.06 -16.76
CA SER A 386 -11.63 20.43 -15.35
C SER A 386 -12.69 19.69 -14.55
N GLU A 387 -13.44 18.75 -15.13
CA GLU A 387 -14.65 18.18 -14.51
C GLU A 387 -14.34 17.48 -13.18
N ASN A 388 -13.34 16.58 -13.18
CA ASN A 388 -12.93 15.86 -11.97
C ASN A 388 -12.32 16.81 -10.92
N ALA A 389 -11.51 17.77 -11.35
CA ALA A 389 -10.89 18.75 -10.46
C ALA A 389 -11.94 19.64 -9.79
N GLU A 390 -12.93 20.13 -10.54
CA GLU A 390 -14.06 20.91 -10.03
C GLU A 390 -14.90 20.09 -9.06
N ARG A 391 -15.16 18.81 -9.35
CA ARG A 391 -15.90 17.91 -8.47
C ARG A 391 -15.19 17.67 -7.14
N ILE A 392 -13.86 17.55 -7.14
CA ILE A 392 -13.03 17.48 -5.93
C ILE A 392 -13.11 18.81 -5.17
N LEU A 393 -12.86 19.93 -5.84
CA LEU A 393 -12.86 21.28 -5.25
C LEU A 393 -14.21 21.67 -4.65
N TYR A 394 -15.31 21.21 -5.24
CA TYR A 394 -16.65 21.48 -4.71
C TYR A 394 -16.84 20.89 -3.30
N ASN A 395 -16.20 19.76 -3.00
CA ASN A 395 -16.33 19.04 -1.72
C ASN A 395 -15.10 19.15 -0.81
N MET A 396 -14.00 19.72 -1.32
CA MET A 396 -12.79 19.98 -0.57
C MET A 396 -12.80 21.40 -0.01
N ARG A 397 -12.43 21.56 1.25
CA ARG A 397 -12.27 22.88 1.89
C ARG A 397 -10.83 23.37 1.71
N PRO A 398 -10.54 24.38 0.84
CA PRO A 398 -9.17 24.76 0.50
C PRO A 398 -8.32 25.18 1.70
N LYS A 399 -8.92 25.91 2.64
CA LYS A 399 -8.25 26.33 3.87
C LYS A 399 -7.78 25.14 4.70
N GLU A 400 -8.67 24.16 4.91
CA GLU A 400 -8.33 22.97 5.71
C GLU A 400 -7.30 22.09 5.02
N LEU A 401 -7.33 22.00 3.69
CA LEU A 401 -6.29 21.31 2.94
C LEU A 401 -4.91 21.91 3.21
N VAL A 402 -4.80 23.24 3.19
CA VAL A 402 -3.55 23.95 3.51
C VAL A 402 -3.14 23.74 4.96
N GLU A 403 -4.08 23.77 5.90
CA GLU A 403 -3.79 23.47 7.31
C GLU A 403 -3.28 22.03 7.51
N VAL A 404 -3.83 21.04 6.80
CA VAL A 404 -3.34 19.65 6.86
C VAL A 404 -1.91 19.54 6.33
N ILE A 405 -1.58 20.23 5.23
CA ILE A 405 -0.22 20.28 4.67
C ILE A 405 0.77 20.85 5.71
N LYS A 406 0.41 21.98 6.33
CA LYS A 406 1.23 22.63 7.35
C LYS A 406 1.38 21.75 8.60
N LYS A 407 0.29 21.14 9.07
CA LYS A 407 0.29 20.24 10.24
C LYS A 407 1.19 19.03 10.02
N ALA A 408 1.15 18.42 8.83
CA ALA A 408 2.00 17.28 8.48
C ALA A 408 3.49 17.66 8.46
N TYR A 409 3.83 18.87 7.98
CA TYR A 409 5.18 19.40 8.03
C TYR A 409 5.69 19.55 9.48
N LEU A 410 4.90 20.20 10.34
CA LEU A 410 5.25 20.44 11.74
C LEU A 410 5.37 19.12 12.54
N GLN A 411 4.52 18.13 12.24
CA GLN A 411 4.64 16.79 12.85
C GLN A 411 6.00 16.15 12.54
N GLY A 412 6.50 16.31 11.32
CA GLY A 412 7.83 15.82 10.93
C GLY A 412 9.01 16.70 11.40
N GLU A 413 8.77 17.83 12.07
CA GLU A 413 9.82 18.56 12.81
C GLU A 413 9.96 18.01 14.23
N VAL A 414 8.84 17.74 14.90
CA VAL A 414 8.84 17.18 16.27
C VAL A 414 9.51 15.80 16.32
N GLU A 415 9.27 14.94 15.32
CA GLU A 415 9.96 13.64 15.21
C GLU A 415 11.49 13.76 15.04
N PHE A 416 11.99 14.92 14.58
CA PHE A 416 13.43 15.17 14.41
C PHE A 416 14.10 15.75 15.66
N GLU A 417 13.31 16.29 16.61
CA GLU A 417 13.81 16.91 17.85
C GLU A 417 13.85 15.93 19.05
N ASP A 418 13.21 14.76 18.96
CA ASP A 418 13.28 13.67 19.96
C ASP A 418 14.19 12.48 19.51
N PRO A 419 15.51 12.64 19.29
CA PRO A 419 16.43 11.52 19.18
C PRO A 419 16.85 11.05 20.58
N GLU A 420 15.90 10.61 21.41
CA GLU A 420 16.26 9.84 22.61
C GLU A 420 16.55 8.39 22.21
N GLU A 421 17.83 8.11 22.01
CA GLU A 421 18.49 6.80 22.15
C GLU A 421 17.83 5.61 21.43
N GLU A 422 17.86 5.57 20.10
CA GLU A 422 17.92 4.29 19.40
C GLU A 422 19.19 4.17 18.56
N ASP A 423 19.76 2.98 18.66
CA ASP A 423 21.18 2.65 18.54
C ASP A 423 21.68 2.70 17.09
N ASP A 424 22.99 2.85 16.96
CA ASP A 424 23.79 2.81 15.73
C ASP A 424 23.62 1.48 14.97
N SER A 425 22.55 1.36 14.17
CA SER A 425 22.48 0.42 13.06
C SER A 425 22.46 1.19 11.76
N GLY A 426 23.63 1.34 11.13
CA GLY A 426 23.82 1.89 9.78
C GLY A 426 23.20 1.04 8.67
N GLU A 427 21.92 0.71 8.79
CA GLU A 427 21.08 0.35 7.67
C GLU A 427 20.60 1.66 7.02
N GLU A 428 20.65 1.72 5.70
CA GLU A 428 20.17 2.87 4.93
C GLU A 428 18.77 3.23 5.46
N GLU A 429 18.58 4.43 6.01
CA GLU A 429 17.25 4.94 6.35
C GLU A 429 16.40 4.89 5.08
N GLU A 430 15.69 3.77 4.90
CA GLU A 430 14.59 3.63 3.99
C GLU A 430 13.52 4.55 4.57
N HIS A 431 13.60 5.84 4.24
CA HIS A 431 12.66 6.84 4.70
C HIS A 431 11.27 6.28 4.50
N ASP A 432 10.53 6.10 5.60
CA ASP A 432 9.17 5.59 5.57
C ASP A 432 8.39 6.38 4.51
N ALA A 433 7.89 5.66 3.50
CA ALA A 433 7.10 6.23 2.41
C ALA A 433 5.85 6.96 2.94
N ALA A 434 5.44 6.68 4.18
CA ALA A 434 4.36 7.33 4.90
C ALA A 434 4.82 8.29 6.02
N SER A 435 6.08 8.75 6.03
CA SER A 435 6.52 9.79 6.99
C SER A 435 5.67 11.07 6.88
N PRO A 436 5.48 11.83 7.98
CA PRO A 436 4.64 13.04 7.95
C PRO A 436 5.01 14.03 6.85
N ARG A 437 6.33 14.23 6.60
CA ARG A 437 6.82 15.10 5.52
C ARG A 437 6.45 14.58 4.13
N ASN A 438 6.60 13.28 3.87
CA ASN A 438 6.24 12.68 2.59
C ASN A 438 4.73 12.77 2.33
N VAL A 439 3.92 12.50 3.35
CA VAL A 439 2.45 12.62 3.27
C VAL A 439 2.04 14.07 3.05
N GLY A 440 2.63 15.02 3.79
CA GLY A 440 2.41 16.44 3.60
C GLY A 440 2.77 16.93 2.20
N HIS A 441 3.87 16.44 1.63
CA HIS A 441 4.29 16.75 0.26
C HIS A 441 3.32 16.19 -0.79
N ASN A 442 2.86 14.94 -0.63
CA ASN A 442 1.88 14.36 -1.55
C ASN A 442 0.55 15.13 -1.54
N ILE A 443 0.09 15.58 -0.36
CA ILE A 443 -1.08 16.45 -0.23
C ILE A 443 -0.80 17.84 -0.83
N TYR A 444 0.42 18.38 -0.69
CA TYR A 444 0.82 19.62 -1.35
C TYR A 444 0.77 19.52 -2.88
N ILE A 445 1.26 18.42 -3.47
CA ILE A 445 1.21 18.19 -4.91
C ILE A 445 -0.25 18.12 -5.39
N LEU A 446 -1.11 17.42 -4.64
CA LEU A 446 -2.54 17.41 -4.91
C LEU A 446 -3.14 18.84 -4.89
N ALA A 447 -2.85 19.61 -3.84
CA ALA A 447 -3.31 21.00 -3.72
C ALA A 447 -2.79 21.87 -4.87
N HIS A 448 -1.52 21.69 -5.26
CA HIS A 448 -0.88 22.40 -6.35
C HIS A 448 -1.57 22.12 -7.70
N GLN A 449 -1.91 20.86 -7.99
CA GLN A 449 -2.65 20.50 -9.19
C GLN A 449 -4.07 21.07 -9.18
N LEU A 450 -4.79 20.98 -8.06
CA LEU A 450 -6.13 21.56 -7.91
C LEU A 450 -6.13 23.10 -8.02
N ALA A 451 -5.06 23.78 -7.58
CA ALA A 451 -4.93 25.23 -7.63
C ALA A 451 -4.96 25.80 -9.06
N ARG A 452 -4.67 24.98 -10.08
CA ARG A 452 -4.81 25.37 -11.49
C ARG A 452 -6.26 25.72 -11.85
N HIS A 453 -7.22 25.16 -11.11
CA HIS A 453 -8.65 25.33 -11.32
C HIS A 453 -9.31 26.19 -10.22
N ASN A 454 -8.56 26.62 -9.19
CA ASN A 454 -9.08 27.43 -8.08
C ASN A 454 -8.12 28.57 -7.70
N LYS A 455 -8.51 29.81 -8.04
CA LYS A 455 -7.71 31.02 -7.77
C LYS A 455 -7.50 31.29 -6.28
N GLU A 456 -8.45 30.96 -5.42
CA GLU A 456 -8.33 31.16 -3.97
C GLU A 456 -7.25 30.23 -3.41
N LEU A 457 -7.31 28.94 -3.75
CA LEU A 457 -6.29 27.97 -3.37
C LEU A 457 -4.90 28.34 -3.92
N GLN A 458 -4.83 28.83 -5.17
CA GLN A 458 -3.58 29.31 -5.76
C GLN A 458 -2.96 30.45 -4.95
N VAL A 459 -3.75 31.35 -4.37
CA VAL A 459 -3.24 32.43 -3.50
C VAL A 459 -2.79 31.87 -2.15
N MET A 460 -3.51 30.90 -1.58
CA MET A 460 -3.18 30.29 -0.29
C MET A 460 -1.90 29.46 -0.31
N LEU A 461 -1.53 28.88 -1.46
CA LEU A 461 -0.31 28.09 -1.62
C LEU A 461 0.95 28.94 -1.88
N LYS A 462 0.82 30.25 -2.09
CA LYS A 462 1.99 31.12 -2.31
C LYS A 462 2.72 31.36 -0.98
N PRO A 463 4.04 31.10 -0.92
CA PRO A 463 4.85 31.52 0.21
C PRO A 463 4.81 33.05 0.35
N GLY A 464 4.68 33.56 1.58
CA GLY A 464 4.69 35.00 1.91
C GLY A 464 3.31 35.66 2.04
N GLY A 465 2.25 34.88 2.30
CA GLY A 465 0.89 35.39 2.51
C GLY A 465 0.70 36.20 3.81
N THR A 466 -0.49 36.80 4.00
CA THR A 466 -0.79 37.79 5.06
C THR A 466 -0.63 37.31 6.52
N ASN A 467 -0.44 36.01 6.76
CA ASN A 467 -0.46 35.40 8.10
C ASN A 467 0.79 34.52 8.32
N GLY A 468 1.98 35.13 8.43
CA GLY A 468 3.31 34.51 8.40
C GLY A 468 3.66 33.36 9.37
N GLU A 469 2.70 32.70 10.01
CA GLU A 469 2.90 31.43 10.73
C GLU A 469 2.64 30.22 9.80
N GLY A 470 3.58 29.27 9.76
CA GLY A 470 3.50 28.06 8.93
C GLY A 470 3.79 28.27 7.44
N ASP A 471 4.42 29.39 7.08
CA ASP A 471 4.83 29.69 5.70
C ASP A 471 6.07 28.87 5.28
N GLU A 472 6.92 28.51 6.25
CA GLU A 472 8.11 27.67 6.06
C GLU A 472 7.77 26.31 5.46
N ALA A 473 6.64 25.72 5.85
CA ALA A 473 6.15 24.46 5.29
C ALA A 473 5.86 24.61 3.78
N LEU A 474 5.16 25.69 3.39
CA LEU A 474 4.81 25.94 1.99
C LEU A 474 6.05 26.30 1.17
N GLU A 475 6.99 27.07 1.73
CA GLU A 475 8.27 27.36 1.10
C GLU A 475 9.10 26.09 0.89
N PHE A 476 9.16 25.21 1.90
CA PHE A 476 9.82 23.91 1.81
C PHE A 476 9.22 23.07 0.69
N TYR A 477 7.91 22.83 0.69
CA TYR A 477 7.30 21.99 -0.34
C TYR A 477 7.41 22.61 -1.73
N ALA A 478 7.28 23.93 -1.87
CA ALA A 478 7.47 24.62 -3.15
C ALA A 478 8.90 24.43 -3.69
N LYS A 479 9.93 24.55 -2.84
CA LYS A 479 11.33 24.37 -3.22
C LYS A 479 11.66 22.93 -3.64
N HIS A 480 10.97 21.94 -3.06
CA HIS A 480 11.17 20.52 -3.34
C HIS A 480 10.13 19.95 -4.32
N THR A 481 9.35 20.79 -5.00
CA THR A 481 8.41 20.35 -6.04
C THR A 481 8.92 20.75 -7.41
N ALA A 482 8.92 19.81 -8.35
CA ALA A 482 9.27 20.05 -9.74
C ALA A 482 8.11 19.66 -10.66
N GLN A 483 8.04 20.32 -11.82
CA GLN A 483 7.01 20.11 -12.84
C GLN A 483 7.67 19.88 -14.19
N ILE A 484 7.25 18.86 -14.93
CA ILE A 484 7.77 18.56 -16.27
C ILE A 484 6.63 18.37 -17.26
N GLU A 485 6.91 18.63 -18.54
CA GLU A 485 6.02 18.31 -19.64
C GLU A 485 6.56 17.09 -20.39
N ILE A 486 5.72 16.09 -20.63
CA ILE A 486 6.04 14.87 -21.35
C ILE A 486 5.08 14.71 -22.52
N VAL A 487 5.60 14.34 -23.68
CA VAL A 487 4.78 13.93 -24.83
C VAL A 487 4.62 12.41 -24.80
N ARG A 488 3.38 11.92 -24.69
CA ARG A 488 3.05 10.49 -24.68
C ARG A 488 3.08 9.91 -26.10
N HIS A 489 2.98 8.57 -26.21
CA HIS A 489 3.04 7.86 -27.50
C HIS A 489 1.94 8.26 -28.49
N ASP A 490 0.80 8.75 -27.98
CA ASP A 490 -0.34 9.25 -28.73
C ASP A 490 -0.21 10.74 -29.10
N ARG A 491 0.95 11.34 -28.83
CA ARG A 491 1.29 12.75 -29.07
C ARG A 491 0.52 13.74 -28.18
N THR A 492 -0.13 13.27 -27.13
CA THR A 492 -0.68 14.15 -26.10
C THR A 492 0.45 14.71 -25.23
N MET A 493 0.34 15.97 -24.84
CA MET A 493 1.25 16.60 -23.88
C MET A 493 0.63 16.48 -22.50
N GLU A 494 1.40 15.98 -21.55
CA GLU A 494 1.00 15.84 -20.17
C GLU A 494 2.00 16.57 -19.27
N GLU A 495 1.47 17.16 -18.21
CA GLU A 495 2.28 17.79 -17.18
C GLU A 495 2.32 16.90 -15.93
N ILE A 496 3.52 16.61 -15.44
CA ILE A 496 3.73 15.77 -14.25
C ILE A 496 4.41 16.61 -13.18
N VAL A 497 3.80 16.62 -12.00
CA VAL A 497 4.35 17.27 -10.80
C VAL A 497 4.85 16.19 -9.85
N PHE A 498 6.07 16.31 -9.35
CA PHE A 498 6.70 15.29 -8.51
C PHE A 498 7.62 15.91 -7.45
N PRO A 499 7.86 15.21 -6.32
CA PRO A 499 8.82 15.64 -5.32
C PRO A 499 10.25 15.44 -5.85
N VAL A 500 11.09 16.45 -5.70
CA VAL A 500 12.50 16.40 -6.09
C VAL A 500 13.22 15.40 -5.19
N PRO A 501 13.87 14.36 -5.74
CA PRO A 501 14.61 13.40 -4.93
C PRO A 501 15.75 14.08 -4.15
N ASN A 502 15.90 13.77 -2.86
CA ASN A 502 16.91 14.40 -1.97
C ASN A 502 18.34 14.31 -2.53
N ILE A 503 18.64 13.25 -3.29
CA ILE A 503 19.96 13.10 -3.93
C ILE A 503 20.31 14.25 -4.88
N CYS A 504 19.31 14.92 -5.46
CA CYS A 504 19.48 16.06 -6.36
C CYS A 504 20.06 17.30 -5.69
N GLU A 505 19.96 17.43 -4.35
CA GLU A 505 20.54 18.54 -3.60
C GLU A 505 22.08 18.55 -3.66
N PHE A 506 22.68 17.38 -3.89
CA PHE A 506 24.12 17.20 -3.94
C PHE A 506 24.73 17.58 -5.30
N LEU A 507 23.92 18.02 -6.27
CA LEU A 507 24.42 18.50 -7.55
C LEU A 507 25.06 19.89 -7.40
N THR A 508 26.35 19.98 -7.71
CA THR A 508 27.11 21.23 -7.58
C THR A 508 26.72 22.26 -8.63
N CYS A 509 26.82 23.56 -8.29
CA CYS A 509 26.61 24.65 -9.24
C CYS A 509 27.62 24.60 -10.40
N GLU A 510 28.84 24.16 -10.16
CA GLU A 510 29.86 23.99 -11.19
C GLU A 510 29.43 22.96 -12.24
N SER A 511 28.92 21.80 -11.81
CA SER A 511 28.44 20.75 -12.72
C SER A 511 27.20 21.19 -13.48
N LYS A 512 26.30 21.97 -12.88
CA LYS A 512 25.16 22.60 -13.57
C LYS A 512 25.64 23.52 -14.71
N LEU A 513 26.60 24.41 -14.42
CA LEU A 513 27.16 25.33 -15.42
C LEU A 513 27.93 24.58 -16.51
N ARG A 514 28.68 23.55 -16.14
CA ARG A 514 29.41 22.69 -17.09
C ARG A 514 28.44 22.09 -18.11
N VAL A 515 27.41 21.39 -17.65
CA VAL A 515 26.38 20.79 -18.53
C VAL A 515 25.74 21.85 -19.42
N TYR A 516 25.34 22.99 -18.86
CA TYR A 516 24.69 24.07 -19.61
C TYR A 516 25.53 24.55 -20.82
N TYR A 517 26.84 24.76 -20.62
CA TYR A 517 27.72 25.29 -21.65
C TYR A 517 28.31 24.22 -22.58
N THR A 518 28.51 22.99 -22.11
CA THR A 518 29.17 21.94 -22.90
C THR A 518 28.22 21.03 -23.66
N THR A 519 26.91 21.06 -23.37
CA THR A 519 25.95 20.19 -24.07
C THR A 519 25.85 20.53 -25.56
N GLU A 520 26.19 19.58 -26.41
CA GLU A 520 26.22 19.71 -27.87
C GLU A 520 24.83 19.54 -28.49
N ARG A 521 24.67 20.07 -29.71
CA ARG A 521 23.46 19.86 -30.52
C ARG A 521 23.66 18.69 -31.46
N ASP A 522 22.66 17.84 -31.58
CA ASP A 522 22.62 16.77 -32.57
C ASP A 522 22.35 17.31 -34.00
N GLU A 523 22.26 16.40 -34.97
CA GLU A 523 21.99 16.72 -36.38
C GLU A 523 20.63 17.40 -36.60
N GLN A 524 19.69 17.25 -35.66
CA GLN A 524 18.37 17.90 -35.67
C GLN A 524 18.37 19.22 -34.91
N GLY A 525 19.51 19.65 -34.36
CA GLY A 525 19.67 20.87 -33.58
C GLY A 525 19.23 20.75 -32.12
N SER A 526 18.91 19.55 -31.64
CA SER A 526 18.46 19.27 -30.27
C SER A 526 19.64 18.99 -29.33
N LYS A 527 19.56 19.51 -28.09
CA LYS A 527 20.54 19.25 -27.02
C LYS A 527 20.21 18.01 -26.19
N ILE A 528 19.08 17.37 -26.46
CA ILE A 528 18.49 16.35 -25.58
C ILE A 528 19.39 15.12 -25.52
N ASN A 529 19.85 14.62 -26.67
CA ASN A 529 20.60 13.36 -26.73
C ASN A 529 21.87 13.40 -25.87
N ASP A 530 22.73 14.39 -26.08
CA ASP A 530 23.98 14.55 -25.35
C ASP A 530 23.75 14.76 -23.85
N PHE A 531 22.73 15.55 -23.51
CA PHE A 531 22.33 15.72 -22.12
C PHE A 531 21.93 14.39 -21.44
N PHE A 532 21.14 13.54 -22.10
CA PHE A 532 20.75 12.24 -21.54
C PHE A 532 21.93 11.28 -21.35
N LEU A 533 22.95 11.35 -22.22
CA LEU A 533 24.19 10.60 -22.06
C LEU A 533 24.98 11.06 -20.83
N SER A 534 24.89 12.35 -20.48
CA SER A 534 25.55 12.90 -19.28
C SER A 534 24.84 12.58 -17.96
N ALA A 535 23.55 12.24 -17.99
CA ALA A 535 22.70 12.14 -16.80
C ALA A 535 23.18 11.08 -15.79
N GLU A 536 23.67 9.93 -16.26
CA GLU A 536 24.20 8.88 -15.38
C GLU A 536 25.47 9.34 -14.64
N ASN A 537 26.34 10.10 -15.32
CA ASN A 537 27.53 10.67 -14.70
C ASN A 537 27.16 11.70 -13.64
N LEU A 538 26.15 12.54 -13.89
CA LEU A 538 25.64 13.49 -12.90
C LEU A 538 25.07 12.76 -11.68
N PHE A 539 24.33 11.66 -11.89
CA PHE A 539 23.82 10.84 -10.80
C PHE A 539 24.93 10.23 -9.94
N ASN A 540 25.95 9.68 -10.60
CA ASN A 540 27.12 9.14 -9.91
C ASN A 540 27.89 10.23 -9.14
N GLU A 541 28.01 11.44 -9.70
CA GLU A 541 28.59 12.59 -9.02
C GLU A 541 27.78 12.97 -7.77
N MET A 542 26.45 13.04 -7.86
CA MET A 542 25.57 13.33 -6.72
C MET A 542 25.71 12.28 -5.60
N ASN A 543 25.73 10.99 -5.96
CA ASN A 543 25.98 9.90 -5.01
C ASN A 543 27.35 10.03 -4.33
N TRP A 544 28.37 10.41 -5.10
CA TRP A 544 29.70 10.64 -4.56
C TRP A 544 29.74 11.84 -3.61
N GLN A 545 29.10 12.95 -3.98
CA GLN A 545 28.99 14.15 -3.14
C GLN A 545 28.26 13.88 -1.83
N LYS A 546 27.17 13.09 -1.85
CA LYS A 546 26.48 12.62 -0.65
C LYS A 546 27.44 11.83 0.26
N LYS A 547 28.17 10.86 -0.30
CA LYS A 547 29.15 10.05 0.45
C LYS A 547 30.28 10.88 1.05
N LEU A 548 30.83 11.84 0.29
CA LEU A 548 31.88 12.73 0.78
C LEU A 548 31.40 13.53 2.00
N ARG A 549 30.20 14.12 1.93
CA ARG A 549 29.64 14.92 3.02
C ARG A 549 29.29 14.08 4.25
N GLY A 550 28.80 12.85 4.06
CA GLY A 550 28.60 11.89 5.16
C GLY A 550 29.91 11.45 5.83
N SER A 551 30.99 11.28 5.05
CA SER A 551 32.30 10.87 5.57
C SER A 551 33.02 11.96 6.38
N TYR A 552 32.66 13.23 6.22
CA TYR A 552 33.16 14.32 7.07
C TYR A 552 32.44 14.39 8.43
N SER A 553 31.26 13.76 8.58
CA SER A 553 30.58 13.59 9.87
C SER A 553 31.09 12.36 10.63
N SER A 554 31.45 11.30 9.89
CA SER A 554 31.92 10.04 10.47
C SER A 554 33.28 9.68 9.87
N SER A 555 34.36 10.19 10.47
CA SER A 555 35.70 9.77 10.10
C SER A 555 35.85 8.25 10.32
N SER A 556 36.24 7.58 9.24
CA SER A 556 36.75 6.19 9.12
C SER A 556 35.73 5.04 9.03
N LYS A 557 35.41 4.62 7.80
CA LYS A 557 35.77 3.29 7.24
C LYS A 557 35.12 3.06 5.86
N TRP A 558 35.93 2.59 4.91
CA TRP A 558 35.49 2.07 3.60
C TRP A 558 35.11 0.59 3.73
N PRO A 559 34.10 0.11 3.00
CA PRO A 559 34.41 -0.66 1.79
C PRO A 559 33.45 -0.44 0.61
N LEU A 560 34.00 -0.53 -0.61
CA LEU A 560 33.26 -0.66 -1.87
C LEU A 560 32.40 -1.94 -1.88
N ARG A 561 31.09 -1.82 -2.14
CA ARG A 561 30.32 -2.86 -2.85
C ARG A 561 29.34 -2.24 -3.86
N ARG A 562 29.24 -2.92 -5.01
CA ARG A 562 28.36 -2.61 -6.14
C ARG A 562 26.91 -2.89 -5.75
N VAL A 563 25.99 -2.03 -6.15
CA VAL A 563 24.58 -2.38 -6.33
C VAL A 563 24.17 -1.95 -7.74
N LEU A 564 23.93 -2.95 -8.57
CA LEU A 564 23.18 -2.85 -9.82
C LEU A 564 21.72 -3.00 -9.43
N GLN A 565 20.95 -1.92 -9.50
CA GLN A 565 19.49 -1.96 -9.62
C GLN A 565 19.04 -0.64 -10.28
N ILE A 566 19.17 -0.61 -11.61
CA ILE A 566 18.56 0.37 -12.50
C ILE A 566 17.16 -0.20 -12.78
N ASP A 567 16.03 0.47 -12.52
CA ASP A 567 15.32 1.17 -13.61
C ASP A 567 14.14 2.09 -13.22
N ILE A 568 13.86 2.43 -11.95
CA ILE A 568 12.68 3.27 -11.61
C ILE A 568 13.03 4.65 -11.00
N HIS A 569 14.18 4.80 -10.35
CA HIS A 569 14.59 6.08 -9.73
C HIS A 569 15.28 7.08 -10.68
N LEU A 570 15.59 6.68 -11.92
CA LEU A 570 16.28 7.55 -12.89
C LEU A 570 15.34 8.48 -13.65
N LEU A 571 14.03 8.20 -13.71
CA LEU A 571 13.09 9.04 -14.45
C LEU A 571 12.89 10.41 -13.76
N PRO A 572 12.59 10.49 -12.44
CA PRO A 572 12.47 11.79 -11.75
C PRO A 572 13.77 12.59 -11.78
N LEU A 573 14.91 11.89 -11.76
CA LEU A 573 16.24 12.49 -11.78
C LEU A 573 16.62 13.04 -13.16
N LYS A 574 16.36 12.27 -14.23
CA LYS A 574 16.51 12.72 -15.62
C LYS A 574 15.59 13.91 -15.91
N CYS A 575 14.37 13.87 -15.40
CA CYS A 575 13.37 14.94 -15.49
C CYS A 575 13.75 16.20 -14.70
N TYR A 576 14.28 16.06 -13.48
CA TYR A 576 14.80 17.19 -12.70
C TYR A 576 15.98 17.88 -13.39
N CYS A 577 16.87 17.09 -13.99
CA CYS A 577 18.00 17.64 -14.73
C CYS A 577 17.55 18.35 -16.03
N ILE A 578 16.43 17.95 -16.66
CA ILE A 578 15.81 18.67 -17.80
C ILE A 578 15.26 20.03 -17.35
N ASN A 579 14.59 20.10 -16.20
CA ASN A 579 14.11 21.36 -15.63
C ASN A 579 15.24 22.36 -15.32
N LEU A 580 16.39 21.86 -14.86
CA LEU A 580 17.58 22.69 -14.64
C LEU A 580 18.08 23.39 -15.92
N MET A 581 17.75 22.89 -17.10
CA MET A 581 18.07 23.52 -18.39
C MET A 581 16.99 24.51 -18.87
N GLN A 582 15.77 24.45 -18.33
CA GLN A 582 14.67 25.34 -18.69
C GLN A 582 14.59 26.61 -17.81
N CYS A 583 15.26 26.65 -16.65
CA CYS A 583 15.43 27.89 -15.89
C CYS A 583 16.51 28.82 -16.48
N LYS A 584 16.22 29.39 -17.65
CA LYS A 584 16.33 30.83 -17.95
C LYS A 584 15.69 31.17 -19.29
#